data_AF-A0A351WWS6-F1
#
_entry.id   AF-A0A351WWS6-F1
#
_cell.length_a   1.000
_cell.length_b   1.000
_cell.length_c   1.000
_cell.angle_alpha   90.00
_cell.angle_beta   90.00
_cell.angle_gamma   90.00
#
_symmetry.space_group_name_H-M   'P 1'
#
loop_
_entity.id
_entity.type
_entity.pdbx_description
1 polymer ?
#
loop_
_entity_poly.entity_id
_entity_poly.type
_entity_poly.pdbx_seq_one_letter_code
_entity_poly.pdbx_strand_id
1 'polypeptide(L)' 'VVAEAVVAVEIATAFMEKFGGDSVSETARNYSSYIEYLREF' A
#
# COMPACT_ATOMS: atom_id res chain seq x y z
N VAL A 1 -13.15 -16.78 -5.42
CA VAL A 1 -12.88 -16.73 -3.97
C VAL A 1 -11.44 -17.09 -3.59
N VAL A 2 -10.90 -18.28 -3.91
CA VAL A 2 -9.51 -18.64 -3.51
C VAL A 2 -8.47 -17.77 -4.20
N ALA A 3 -8.58 -17.60 -5.53
CA ALA A 3 -7.64 -16.79 -6.29
C ALA A 3 -7.62 -15.31 -5.83
N GLU A 4 -8.79 -14.73 -5.55
CA GLU A 4 -8.91 -13.34 -5.07
C GLU A 4 -8.25 -13.16 -3.70
N ALA A 5 -8.39 -14.14 -2.79
CA ALA A 5 -7.75 -14.09 -1.49
C ALA A 5 -6.22 -14.16 -1.59
N VAL A 6 -5.69 -15.04 -2.45
CA VAL A 6 -4.23 -15.13 -2.69
C VAL A 6 -3.72 -13.82 -3.29
N VAL A 7 -4.41 -13.28 -4.29
CA VAL A 7 -4.03 -11.99 -4.90
C VAL A 7 -4.07 -10.85 -3.88
N ALA A 8 -5.08 -10.80 -3.01
CA ALA A 8 -5.16 -9.78 -1.97
C ALA A 8 -3.97 -9.85 -0.99
N VAL A 9 -3.53 -11.07 -0.63
CA VAL A 9 -2.34 -11.27 0.23
C VAL A 9 -1.08 -10.79 -0.48
N GLU A 10 -0.86 -11.17 -1.73
CA GLU A 10 0.33 -10.74 -2.48
C GLU A 10 0.38 -9.22 -2.68
N ILE A 11 -0.77 -8.59 -3.00
CA ILE A 11 -0.87 -7.13 -3.11
C ILE A 11 -0.59 -6.48 -1.76
N ALA A 12 -1.13 -7.00 -0.66
CA ALA A 12 -0.89 -6.46 0.67
C ALA A 12 0.58 -6.55 1.07
N THR A 13 1.26 -7.66 0.76
CA THR A 13 2.70 -7.82 0.99
C THR A 13 3.50 -6.76 0.23
N ALA A 14 3.30 -6.65 -1.08
CA ALA A 14 4.00 -5.66 -1.90
C ALA A 14 3.69 -4.21 -1.45
N PHE A 15 2.45 -3.96 -1.03
CA PHE A 15 2.03 -2.66 -0.51
C PHE A 15 2.76 -2.31 0.80
N MET A 16 2.89 -3.26 1.72
CA MET A 16 3.63 -3.05 2.97
C MET A 16 5.14 -2.94 2.76
N GLU A 17 5.72 -3.65 1.80
CA GLU A 17 7.13 -3.46 1.43
C GLU A 17 7.39 -2.04 0.90
N LYS A 18 6.46 -1.48 0.12
CA LYS A 18 6.61 -0.13 -0.46
C LYS A 18 6.30 0.98 0.54
N PHE A 19 5.20 0.87 1.28
CA PHE A 19 4.67 1.96 2.10
C PHE A 19 4.96 1.81 3.59
N GLY A 20 5.19 0.58 4.07
CA GLY A 20 5.54 0.27 5.46
C GLY A 20 4.64 0.93 6.50
N GLY A 21 5.21 1.25 7.66
CA GLY A 21 4.53 1.94 8.75
C GLY A 21 4.08 1.00 9.86
N ASP A 22 4.12 1.50 11.08
CA ASP A 22 3.81 0.73 12.29
C ASP A 22 2.33 0.86 12.69
N SER A 23 1.56 1.66 11.93
CA SER A 23 0.12 1.81 12.08
C SER A 23 -0.57 2.04 10.73
N VAL A 24 -1.84 1.64 10.63
CA VAL A 24 -2.66 1.84 9.42
C VAL A 24 -2.71 3.32 9.01
N SER A 25 -2.81 4.23 9.99
CA SER A 25 -2.84 5.68 9.74
C SER A 25 -1.53 6.17 9.13
N GLU A 26 -0.40 5.61 9.55
CA GLU A 26 0.92 5.93 8.98
C GLU A 26 1.07 5.39 7.56
N THR A 27 0.73 4.11 7.33
CA THR A 27 0.77 3.52 5.99
C THR A 27 -0.11 4.30 5.01
N ALA A 28 -1.31 4.72 5.43
CA ALA A 28 -2.23 5.52 4.63
C ALA A 28 -1.65 6.91 4.28
N ARG A 29 -0.96 7.55 5.23
CA ARG A 29 -0.25 8.80 5.00
C ARG A 29 0.89 8.61 3.99
N ASN A 30 1.71 7.57 4.17
CA ASN A 30 2.82 7.25 3.27
C ASN A 30 2.34 7.00 1.83
N TYR A 31 1.23 6.26 1.67
CA TYR A 31 0.56 6.07 0.38
C TYR A 31 0.08 7.41 -0.20
N SER A 32 -0.62 8.23 0.58
CA SER A 32 -1.18 9.50 0.11
C SER A 32 -0.09 10.47 -0.35
N SER A 33 1.00 10.61 0.41
CA SER A 33 2.15 11.43 0.03
C SER A 33 2.82 10.95 -1.26
N TYR A 34 2.91 9.64 -1.48
CA TYR A 34 3.43 9.10 -2.74
C TYR A 34 2.53 9.42 -3.94
N ILE A 35 1.20 9.32 -3.77
CA ILE A 35 0.26 9.69 -4.82
C ILE A 35 0.31 11.20 -5.12
N GLU A 36 0.46 12.04 -4.11
CA GLU A 36 0.65 13.48 -4.27
C GLU A 36 1.93 13.78 -5.08
N TYR A 37 3.05 13.19 -4.68
CA TYR A 37 4.32 13.28 -5.42
C TYR A 37 4.17 12.88 -6.90
N LEU A 38 3.47 11.78 -7.19
CA LEU A 38 3.23 11.33 -8.57
C LEU A 38 2.32 12.26 -9.37
N ARG A 39 1.47 13.05 -8.73
CA ARG A 39 0.58 14.02 -9.40
C ARG A 39 1.29 15.32 -9.75
N GLU A 40 2.33 15.65 -9.00
CA GLU A 40 3.17 16.83 -9.24
C GLU A 40 4.30 16.58 -10.26
N PHE A 41 4.51 15.31 -10.62
CA PHE A 41 5.42 14.85 -11.68
C PHE A 41 4.73 14.83 -13.06
#